data_AF-A0A813GUG7-F1
#
_entry.id   AF-A0A813GUG7-F1
#
_cell.length_a   1.000
_cell.length_b   1.000
_cell.length_c   1.000
_cell.angle_alpha   90.00
_cell.angle_beta   90.00
_cell.angle_gamma   90.00
#
_symmetry.space_group_name_H-M   'P 1'
#
loop_
_entity.id
_entity.type
_entity.pdbx_description
1 polymer ?
#
loop_
_entity_poly.entity_id
_entity_poly.type
_entity_poly.pdbx_seq_one_letter_code
_entity_poly.pdbx_strand_id
1 'polypeptide(L)'
;MDATQMVGAVDSPWQTGMTRRAIAVGCSFLGLLAVVPCLFGTSPTGEAVESFLEAFRGRRMAAAGSGALAPLLGDGSAVDYWFAYKLETEAFPQCSATPSCIFGGEVQDYKHSFGLQYLLSSSTAGKTTLLTLNSDCLGSGADPVATTFAQVFNGDVPNYVVWNDQFYGDPNPDVDPKCSGYCAAPWGHSKGIMAWGEDGTGVVMQVTTPDWPGSGSKDHPRKEQGNTLGCCKDDNVLVAQHFFSVRLATVEDTQTVLEALQRASVVTDPSNPQLVKLTSGPSQLKKIAKSLGKVVLDNTTPYQGTLSVKSPSGKQIRLIAKPAGLHVTPWQMVSSLIGVGLRTATWWGTPEIDSTKAGYMPGCWDSSLAAPEEVQIALSGRWAGKTMSMEGKVTPDGNHAKIGHSLTGNVAVFGDMNQEGALKASDSSTGCKSSQNGRGGLFFVVDDKVLHSGLKELLTGSTAKYAGGGHGPSPSPPSPPSPPSPSPPSPPSPTDPCGGAGSSYSTCKKSSAHCHYVHNADTVKCGVSGYGCYKASSLARGCPKKSSDIDSAEILA
;
A
#
# COMPACT_ATOMS: atom_id res chain seq x y z
N MET A 1 -44.36 25.16 2.36
CA MET A 1 -44.86 25.11 3.75
C MET A 1 -43.81 25.80 4.61
N ASP A 2 -44.23 26.92 5.19
CA ASP A 2 -43.61 27.80 6.20
C ASP A 2 -42.79 27.08 7.28
N ALA A 3 -41.93 27.70 8.11
CA ALA A 3 -41.26 29.00 8.28
C ALA A 3 -40.35 28.74 9.53
N THR A 4 -39.24 29.42 9.81
CA THR A 4 -39.21 30.74 10.44
C THR A 4 -37.74 31.16 10.63
N GLN A 5 -37.54 32.47 10.62
CA GLN A 5 -36.31 33.23 10.52
C GLN A 5 -36.09 34.07 11.80
N MET A 6 -34.87 34.64 11.93
CA MET A 6 -34.43 35.77 12.78
C MET A 6 -34.12 35.45 14.25
N VAL A 7 -33.05 35.94 14.88
CA VAL A 7 -32.53 37.33 15.08
C VAL A 7 -31.01 37.21 15.38
N GLY A 8 -30.07 38.14 15.18
CA GLY A 8 -29.98 39.54 14.76
C GLY A 8 -28.52 40.00 14.95
N ALA A 9 -28.11 41.03 14.20
CA ALA A 9 -26.77 41.61 14.21
C ALA A 9 -26.60 42.67 15.32
N VAL A 10 -25.37 42.88 15.79
CA VAL A 10 -24.92 44.14 16.42
C VAL A 10 -23.49 44.46 15.97
N ASP A 11 -23.31 45.71 15.55
CA ASP A 11 -22.12 46.35 14.99
C ASP A 11 -21.11 46.87 16.05
N SER A 12 -19.82 46.76 15.69
CA SER A 12 -18.74 47.80 15.80
C SER A 12 -18.25 48.30 17.19
N PRO A 13 -17.21 49.18 17.26
CA PRO A 13 -15.81 49.04 16.80
C PRO A 13 -14.81 49.45 17.94
N TRP A 14 -13.49 49.30 17.80
CA TRP A 14 -12.47 50.26 18.33
C TRP A 14 -11.05 49.94 17.83
N GLN A 15 -10.32 51.03 17.63
CA GLN A 15 -9.02 51.19 16.98
C GLN A 15 -7.79 50.98 17.89
N THR A 16 -6.64 50.83 17.21
CA THR A 16 -5.27 51.32 17.52
C THR A 16 -4.49 50.78 18.72
N GLY A 17 -3.21 50.44 18.46
CA GLY A 17 -2.16 50.46 19.48
C GLY A 17 -0.89 49.69 19.11
N MET A 18 0.09 50.38 18.53
CA MET A 18 1.48 49.92 18.42
C MET A 18 2.10 49.64 19.80
N THR A 19 2.98 48.64 19.91
CA THR A 19 4.35 48.88 20.43
C THR A 19 5.31 47.74 20.14
N ARG A 20 6.47 48.11 19.59
CA ARG A 20 7.68 47.31 19.47
C ARG A 20 8.27 47.07 20.87
N ARG A 21 8.78 45.87 21.15
CA ARG A 21 9.96 45.68 22.02
C ARG A 21 10.86 44.60 21.44
N ALA A 22 12.00 45.06 20.92
CA ALA A 22 13.18 44.26 20.71
C ALA A 22 13.78 43.91 22.08
N ILE A 23 14.13 42.65 22.28
CA ILE A 23 15.01 42.22 23.38
C ILE A 23 16.33 41.84 22.73
N ALA A 24 17.31 42.74 22.87
CA ALA A 24 18.71 42.45 22.63
C ALA A 24 19.27 41.78 23.88
N VAL A 25 19.79 40.56 23.75
CA VAL A 25 20.65 39.94 24.76
C VAL A 25 22.07 40.00 24.23
N GLY A 26 22.83 40.97 24.74
CA GLY A 26 24.28 40.96 24.66
C GLY A 26 24.85 40.13 25.80
N CYS A 27 25.82 39.25 25.48
CA CYS A 27 26.80 38.78 26.44
C CYS A 27 28.15 38.67 25.74
N SER A 28 29.01 39.63 26.10
CA SER A 28 30.44 39.64 25.85
C SER A 28 31.11 38.58 26.72
N PHE A 29 32.05 37.82 26.15
CA PHE A 29 33.12 37.18 26.91
C PHE A 29 34.46 37.42 26.20
N LEU A 30 35.29 38.25 26.83
CA LEU A 30 36.76 38.16 26.81
C LEU A 30 37.12 36.72 27.24
N GLY A 31 38.15 36.03 26.76
CA GLY A 31 39.48 36.46 26.35
C GLY A 31 40.44 35.49 27.03
N LEU A 32 41.23 34.73 26.28
CA LEU A 32 42.34 33.93 26.83
C LEU A 32 43.47 33.90 25.80
N LEU A 33 44.46 34.78 26.01
CA LEU A 33 45.78 34.69 25.38
C LEU A 33 46.60 33.65 26.14
N ALA A 34 47.08 32.62 25.46
CA ALA A 34 48.13 31.74 25.97
C ALA A 34 49.48 32.17 25.37
N VAL A 35 50.43 32.41 26.27
CA VAL A 35 51.84 32.74 26.03
C VAL A 35 52.59 31.44 25.69
N VAL A 36 53.36 31.44 24.60
CA VAL A 36 54.36 30.40 24.30
C VAL A 36 55.74 31.08 24.19
N PRO A 37 56.79 30.57 24.85
CA PRO A 37 58.11 31.21 24.87
C PRO A 37 58.93 30.89 23.61
N CYS A 38 59.64 31.91 23.12
CA CYS A 38 60.65 31.83 22.08
C CYS A 38 61.91 31.07 22.55
N LEU A 39 62.38 30.13 21.73
CA LEU A 39 63.80 29.75 21.66
C LEU A 39 64.21 29.64 20.19
N PHE A 40 65.47 30.03 19.97
CA PHE A 40 66.15 30.44 18.74
C PHE A 40 66.13 29.46 17.55
N GLY A 41 66.18 30.04 16.33
CA GLY A 41 67.19 29.64 15.35
C GLY A 41 66.67 29.22 13.96
N THR A 42 67.06 30.04 12.96
CA THR A 42 67.05 29.82 11.50
C THR A 42 65.80 30.22 10.71
N SER A 43 66.01 31.17 9.79
CA SER A 43 65.04 31.70 8.83
C SER A 43 64.78 30.70 7.70
N PRO A 44 63.52 30.41 7.35
CA PRO A 44 63.16 29.86 6.05
C PRO A 44 62.61 30.96 5.11
N THR A 45 63.03 30.86 3.86
CA THR A 45 62.64 31.68 2.72
C THR A 45 61.16 31.53 2.36
N GLY A 46 60.42 32.63 2.36
CA GLY A 46 59.65 33.18 1.22
C GLY A 46 58.57 32.41 0.45
N GLU A 47 58.46 31.07 0.51
CA GLU A 47 57.52 30.33 -0.37
C GLU A 47 56.63 29.29 0.33
N ALA A 48 56.74 29.12 1.66
CA ALA A 48 56.02 28.05 2.38
C ALA A 48 54.80 28.52 3.21
N VAL A 49 54.46 29.82 3.23
CA VAL A 49 53.41 30.37 4.11
C VAL A 49 52.04 30.55 3.43
N GLU A 50 52.00 30.63 2.08
CA GLU A 50 50.74 30.59 1.31
C GLU A 50 50.13 29.17 1.27
N SER A 51 50.95 28.12 1.26
CA SER A 51 50.46 26.73 1.20
C SER A 51 49.86 26.23 2.52
N PHE A 52 50.26 26.80 3.66
CA PHE A 52 49.75 26.38 4.98
C PHE A 52 48.45 27.11 5.39
N LEU A 53 48.16 28.28 4.81
CA LEU A 53 46.91 29.03 5.03
C LEU A 53 45.78 28.61 4.07
N GLU A 54 46.07 28.01 2.92
CA GLU A 54 45.07 27.29 2.12
C GLU A 54 44.67 25.95 2.75
N ALA A 55 45.58 25.27 3.47
CA ALA A 55 45.28 24.00 4.13
C ALA A 55 44.28 24.10 5.30
N PHE A 56 44.07 25.30 5.86
CA PHE A 56 43.14 25.55 6.98
C PHE A 56 41.91 26.40 6.63
N ARG A 57 41.78 26.89 5.39
CA ARG A 57 40.54 27.53 4.87
C ARG A 57 39.58 26.55 4.18
N GLY A 58 39.97 25.28 4.02
CA GLY A 58 39.22 24.27 3.28
C GLY A 58 38.62 23.12 4.10
N ARG A 59 38.61 23.17 5.43
CA ARG A 59 37.87 22.20 6.25
C ARG A 59 36.65 22.86 6.87
N ARG A 60 35.64 23.11 6.03
CA ARG A 60 34.28 22.84 6.49
C ARG A 60 34.32 21.41 7.02
N MET A 61 34.02 21.22 8.31
CA MET A 61 33.56 19.92 8.73
C MET A 61 32.40 19.60 7.80
N ALA A 62 32.62 18.69 6.86
CA ALA A 62 31.53 18.08 6.13
C ALA A 62 30.64 17.51 7.23
N ALA A 63 29.46 18.11 7.40
CA ALA A 63 28.38 17.43 8.06
C ALA A 63 28.34 16.02 7.47
N ALA A 64 28.38 15.01 8.33
CA ALA A 64 28.22 13.62 7.92
C ALA A 64 27.08 13.58 6.90
N GLY A 65 27.41 13.29 5.65
CA GLY A 65 26.45 13.36 4.56
C GLY A 65 25.28 12.47 4.93
N SER A 66 24.07 13.03 4.93
CA SER A 66 22.86 12.22 4.89
C SER A 66 23.06 11.19 3.78
N GLY A 67 23.07 9.90 4.11
CA GLY A 67 23.11 8.87 3.08
C GLY A 67 22.05 9.19 2.03
N ALA A 68 22.40 9.06 0.75
CA ALA A 68 21.44 9.32 -0.32
C ALA A 68 20.19 8.46 -0.07
N LEU A 69 19.01 9.09 -0.08
CA LEU A 69 17.74 8.43 0.19
C LEU A 69 17.55 7.27 -0.80
N ALA A 70 17.17 6.10 -0.28
CA ALA A 70 16.96 4.91 -1.08
C ALA A 70 15.94 3.98 -0.41
N PRO A 71 15.31 3.05 -1.15
CA PRO A 71 14.66 1.91 -0.55
C PRO A 71 15.68 1.12 0.29
N LEU A 72 15.33 0.82 1.55
CA LEU A 72 16.17 0.06 2.48
C LEU A 72 15.53 -1.28 2.83
N LEU A 73 16.36 -2.30 3.05
CA LEU A 73 15.95 -3.56 3.67
C LEU A 73 15.99 -3.46 5.20
N GLY A 74 15.54 -4.53 5.88
CA GLY A 74 15.49 -4.58 7.34
C GLY A 74 16.85 -4.37 8.03
N ASP A 75 17.93 -4.80 7.39
CA ASP A 75 19.31 -4.62 7.87
C ASP A 75 19.91 -3.22 7.55
N GLY A 76 19.13 -2.34 6.92
CA GLY A 76 19.58 -1.01 6.47
C GLY A 76 20.27 -0.99 5.12
N SER A 77 20.43 -2.13 4.44
CA SER A 77 21.04 -2.21 3.12
C SER A 77 20.19 -1.46 2.08
N ALA A 78 20.83 -0.55 1.33
CA ALA A 78 20.17 0.18 0.25
C ALA A 78 20.03 -0.69 -1.00
N VAL A 79 18.84 -0.64 -1.62
CA VAL A 79 18.49 -1.39 -2.83
C VAL A 79 17.92 -0.47 -3.89
N ASP A 80 17.80 -0.94 -5.13
CA ASP A 80 17.24 -0.16 -6.23
C ASP A 80 15.71 -0.14 -6.15
N TYR A 81 15.11 -1.27 -5.80
CA TYR A 81 13.72 -1.39 -5.40
C TYR A 81 13.49 -2.60 -4.51
N TRP A 82 12.39 -2.58 -3.76
CA TRP A 82 11.84 -3.76 -3.09
C TRP A 82 10.32 -3.81 -3.22
N PHE A 83 9.79 -5.03 -3.16
CA PHE A 83 8.36 -5.33 -3.12
C PHE A 83 8.07 -6.18 -1.89
N ALA A 84 7.09 -5.75 -1.10
CA ALA A 84 6.56 -6.52 0.01
C ALA A 84 5.05 -6.76 -0.16
N TYR A 85 4.63 -8.03 -0.01
CA TYR A 85 3.22 -8.42 0.05
C TYR A 85 2.89 -8.86 1.47
N LYS A 86 2.15 -8.03 2.22
CA LYS A 86 1.61 -8.42 3.51
C LYS A 86 0.49 -9.42 3.29
N LEU A 87 0.59 -10.57 3.95
CA LEU A 87 -0.38 -11.65 3.83
C LEU A 87 -1.65 -11.33 4.65
N GLU A 88 -2.76 -11.99 4.31
CA GLU A 88 -4.02 -11.90 5.03
C GLU A 88 -3.96 -12.70 6.35
N THR A 89 -4.78 -12.27 7.32
CA THR A 89 -4.69 -12.73 8.72
C THR A 89 -5.23 -14.14 8.93
N GLU A 90 -6.20 -14.59 8.14
CA GLU A 90 -6.78 -15.92 8.28
C GLU A 90 -5.76 -17.03 7.98
N ALA A 91 -5.05 -16.95 6.84
CA ALA A 91 -4.03 -17.95 6.53
C ALA A 91 -2.69 -17.67 7.22
N PHE A 92 -2.34 -16.40 7.48
CA PHE A 92 -1.06 -16.01 8.08
C PHE A 92 -1.26 -15.09 9.29
N PRO A 93 -1.83 -15.61 10.40
CA PRO A 93 -2.04 -14.83 11.59
C PRO A 93 -0.70 -14.50 12.27
N GLN A 94 -0.71 -13.38 12.98
CA GLN A 94 0.37 -12.84 13.79
C GLN A 94 1.66 -12.59 12.97
N CYS A 95 2.77 -12.43 13.66
CA CYS A 95 4.14 -12.40 13.17
C CYS A 95 5.06 -12.84 14.33
N SER A 96 6.38 -12.81 14.15
CA SER A 96 7.35 -13.33 15.12
C SER A 96 7.40 -12.57 16.45
N ALA A 97 6.80 -11.39 16.53
CA ALA A 97 6.78 -10.54 17.72
C ALA A 97 5.45 -9.75 17.85
N THR A 98 5.28 -9.06 18.98
CA THR A 98 4.26 -8.02 19.10
C THR A 98 4.70 -6.79 18.30
N PRO A 99 3.83 -6.16 17.49
CA PRO A 99 4.16 -4.92 16.79
C PRO A 99 4.61 -3.85 17.79
N SER A 100 5.68 -3.12 17.45
CA SER A 100 6.13 -1.99 18.25
C SER A 100 5.79 -0.67 17.55
N CYS A 101 5.19 0.28 18.27
CA CYS A 101 4.71 1.55 17.70
C CYS A 101 5.82 2.58 17.52
N ILE A 102 6.86 2.23 16.75
CA ILE A 102 8.09 3.01 16.56
C ILE A 102 7.88 4.38 15.92
N PHE A 103 6.73 4.62 15.27
CA PHE A 103 6.33 5.91 14.71
C PHE A 103 5.14 6.52 15.47
N GLY A 104 5.01 6.19 16.75
CA GLY A 104 3.96 6.68 17.65
C GLY A 104 2.67 5.86 17.60
N GLY A 105 1.76 6.19 18.53
CA GLY A 105 0.52 5.47 18.81
C GLY A 105 0.72 4.32 19.80
N GLU A 106 -0.35 3.55 19.98
CA GLU A 106 -0.39 2.36 20.83
C GLU A 106 -0.83 1.16 20.00
N VAL A 107 -0.38 -0.04 20.39
CA VAL A 107 -0.79 -1.28 19.72
C VAL A 107 -2.30 -1.43 19.89
N GLN A 108 -3.01 -1.64 18.79
CA GLN A 108 -4.46 -1.82 18.86
C GLN A 108 -4.82 -3.25 19.29
N ASP A 109 -5.95 -3.36 20.00
CA ASP A 109 -6.56 -4.65 20.33
C ASP A 109 -7.46 -5.13 19.17
N TYR A 110 -6.86 -5.86 18.23
CA TYR A 110 -7.56 -6.35 17.04
C TYR A 110 -8.46 -7.54 17.36
N LYS A 111 -9.79 -7.30 17.35
CA LYS A 111 -10.84 -8.29 17.67
C LYS A 111 -10.75 -9.59 16.85
N HIS A 112 -10.17 -9.54 15.66
CA HIS A 112 -10.12 -10.65 14.71
C HIS A 112 -8.70 -11.21 14.50
N SER A 113 -7.79 -10.99 15.46
CA SER A 113 -6.34 -11.16 15.29
C SER A 113 -5.77 -10.11 14.33
N PHE A 114 -4.44 -10.12 14.18
CA PHE A 114 -3.70 -9.33 13.20
C PHE A 114 -2.81 -10.25 12.36
N GLY A 115 -2.31 -9.79 11.21
CA GLY A 115 -1.36 -10.50 10.37
C GLY A 115 -0.37 -9.53 9.73
N LEU A 116 0.93 -9.70 10.01
CA LEU A 116 2.00 -8.85 9.50
C LEU A 116 3.12 -9.64 8.80
N GLN A 117 2.99 -10.96 8.70
CA GLN A 117 3.88 -11.77 7.86
C GLN A 117 3.80 -11.31 6.41
N TYR A 118 4.91 -11.40 5.70
CA TYR A 118 5.01 -10.83 4.37
C TYR A 118 5.92 -11.62 3.44
N LEU A 119 5.66 -11.50 2.15
CA LEU A 119 6.56 -11.94 1.11
C LEU A 119 7.46 -10.77 0.69
N LEU A 120 8.77 -11.00 0.54
CA LEU A 120 9.73 -9.98 0.14
C LEU A 120 10.54 -10.41 -1.08
N SER A 121 10.67 -9.49 -2.03
CA SER A 121 11.65 -9.54 -3.11
C SER A 121 12.29 -8.16 -3.26
N SER A 122 13.57 -8.12 -3.59
CA SER A 122 14.34 -6.87 -3.72
C SER A 122 15.35 -6.97 -4.85
N SER A 123 15.67 -5.85 -5.47
CA SER A 123 16.69 -5.75 -6.50
C SER A 123 17.81 -4.80 -6.09
N THR A 124 19.05 -5.27 -6.24
CA THR A 124 20.24 -4.46 -6.05
C THR A 124 21.21 -4.71 -7.19
N ALA A 125 21.66 -3.63 -7.84
CA ALA A 125 22.63 -3.67 -8.93
C ALA A 125 22.21 -4.65 -10.05
N GLY A 126 20.93 -4.61 -10.43
CA GLY A 126 20.35 -5.44 -11.49
C GLY A 126 20.20 -6.93 -11.15
N LYS A 127 20.20 -7.29 -9.86
CA LYS A 127 19.92 -8.66 -9.40
C LYS A 127 18.75 -8.67 -8.44
N THR A 128 17.72 -9.46 -8.77
CA THR A 128 16.52 -9.62 -7.96
C THR A 128 16.54 -10.89 -7.14
N THR A 129 16.16 -10.79 -5.87
CA THR A 129 16.00 -11.93 -4.96
C THR A 129 14.65 -12.63 -5.21
N LEU A 130 14.62 -13.94 -4.96
CA LEU A 130 13.37 -14.69 -4.99
C LEU A 130 12.36 -14.08 -3.99
N LEU A 131 11.08 -14.12 -4.35
CA LEU A 131 10.01 -13.76 -3.43
C LEU A 131 10.00 -14.80 -2.29
N THR A 132 10.20 -14.35 -1.05
CA THR A 132 10.40 -15.25 0.11
C THR A 132 9.51 -14.84 1.28
N LEU A 133 9.00 -15.83 2.02
CA LEU A 133 8.19 -15.61 3.21
C LEU A 133 9.05 -15.17 4.38
N ASN A 134 8.64 -14.09 5.05
CA ASN A 134 9.24 -13.56 6.26
C ASN A 134 8.18 -13.59 7.36
N SER A 135 8.57 -14.12 8.52
CA SER A 135 7.70 -14.20 9.69
C SER A 135 7.70 -12.92 10.54
N ASP A 136 8.63 -12.00 10.28
CA ASP A 136 8.77 -10.76 11.04
C ASP A 136 7.60 -9.80 10.79
N CYS A 137 7.41 -8.87 11.71
CA CYS A 137 6.29 -7.94 11.68
C CYS A 137 6.59 -6.77 10.74
N LEU A 138 5.99 -6.79 9.55
CA LEU A 138 6.11 -5.70 8.57
C LEU A 138 5.65 -4.36 9.14
N GLY A 139 6.43 -3.30 8.91
CA GLY A 139 6.14 -1.93 9.30
C GLY A 139 6.32 -1.61 10.79
N SER A 140 6.88 -2.53 11.59
CA SER A 140 7.01 -2.34 13.05
C SER A 140 8.38 -2.75 13.62
N GLY A 141 9.41 -2.91 12.79
CA GLY A 141 10.73 -3.33 13.26
C GLY A 141 11.86 -3.21 12.22
N ALA A 142 12.76 -4.19 12.22
CA ALA A 142 13.86 -4.31 11.25
C ALA A 142 13.36 -4.92 9.94
N ASP A 143 12.47 -4.21 9.25
CA ASP A 143 11.80 -4.66 8.02
C ASP A 143 11.88 -3.56 6.94
N PRO A 144 11.72 -3.89 5.65
CA PRO A 144 11.93 -2.93 4.57
C PRO A 144 10.99 -1.72 4.62
N VAL A 145 9.75 -1.89 5.10
CA VAL A 145 8.77 -0.79 5.19
C VAL A 145 9.18 0.17 6.30
N ALA A 146 9.41 -0.34 7.51
CA ALA A 146 9.81 0.48 8.65
C ALA A 146 11.16 1.18 8.39
N THR A 147 12.17 0.46 7.93
CA THR A 147 13.51 1.03 7.69
C THR A 147 13.49 2.08 6.57
N THR A 148 12.74 1.84 5.50
CA THR A 148 12.59 2.85 4.43
C THR A 148 11.85 4.09 4.94
N PHE A 149 10.73 3.90 5.66
CA PHE A 149 9.92 4.99 6.19
C PHE A 149 10.65 5.82 7.25
N ALA A 150 11.49 5.20 8.08
CA ALA A 150 12.26 5.87 9.11
C ALA A 150 13.19 6.95 8.56
N GLN A 151 13.71 6.79 7.33
CA GLN A 151 14.49 7.84 6.67
C GLN A 151 13.69 9.14 6.52
N VAL A 152 12.38 9.04 6.31
CA VAL A 152 11.50 10.20 6.14
C VAL A 152 11.00 10.70 7.50
N PHE A 153 10.38 9.81 8.28
CA PHE A 153 9.72 10.19 9.53
C PHE A 153 10.71 10.66 10.61
N ASN A 154 11.83 9.94 10.79
CA ASN A 154 12.83 10.26 11.80
C ASN A 154 13.94 11.18 11.28
N GLY A 155 14.16 11.19 9.97
CA GLY A 155 15.28 11.86 9.34
C GLY A 155 15.04 13.36 9.12
N ASP A 156 16.13 14.11 9.04
CA ASP A 156 16.11 15.52 8.67
C ASP A 156 16.05 15.70 7.15
N VAL A 157 15.22 14.89 6.47
CA VAL A 157 15.07 15.01 5.01
C VAL A 157 14.53 16.40 4.66
N PRO A 158 15.10 17.08 3.65
CA PRO A 158 14.70 18.44 3.34
C PRO A 158 13.30 18.49 2.73
N ASN A 159 12.90 17.42 2.03
CA ASN A 159 11.63 17.40 1.33
C ASN A 159 10.93 16.04 1.44
N TYR A 160 9.60 16.08 1.66
CA TYR A 160 8.73 14.92 1.51
C TYR A 160 7.31 15.32 1.11
N VAL A 161 6.59 14.34 0.56
CA VAL A 161 5.15 14.36 0.34
C VAL A 161 4.56 13.03 0.81
N VAL A 162 3.58 13.09 1.69
CA VAL A 162 2.69 11.99 2.09
C VAL A 162 1.33 12.23 1.45
N TRP A 163 0.77 11.19 0.84
CA TRP A 163 -0.57 11.27 0.26
C TRP A 163 -1.40 10.05 0.64
N ASN A 164 -2.70 10.25 0.86
CA ASN A 164 -3.66 9.20 1.18
C ASN A 164 -5.08 9.71 0.99
N ASP A 165 -5.94 8.96 0.32
CA ASP A 165 -7.35 9.30 0.17
C ASP A 165 -8.21 8.94 1.40
N GLN A 166 -7.64 8.28 2.40
CA GLN A 166 -8.36 7.70 3.54
C GLN A 166 -7.61 7.96 4.87
N PHE A 167 -7.36 9.23 5.24
CA PHE A 167 -6.68 9.59 6.50
C PHE A 167 -7.55 9.46 7.77
N TYR A 168 -8.84 9.21 7.61
CA TYR A 168 -9.84 9.07 8.69
C TYR A 168 -9.80 10.13 9.79
N GLY A 169 -9.43 11.36 9.43
CA GLY A 169 -9.53 12.55 10.27
C GLY A 169 -8.20 13.06 10.82
N ASP A 170 -7.13 12.25 10.78
CA ASP A 170 -5.82 12.67 11.25
C ASP A 170 -4.70 12.21 10.31
N PRO A 171 -4.11 13.09 9.49
CA PRO A 171 -4.42 14.51 9.37
C PRO A 171 -5.76 14.76 8.66
N ASN A 172 -6.28 15.97 8.84
CA ASN A 172 -7.40 16.48 8.07
C ASN A 172 -6.86 17.44 6.99
N PRO A 173 -6.66 16.97 5.74
CA PRO A 173 -6.00 17.77 4.70
C PRO A 173 -6.92 18.88 4.17
N ASP A 174 -6.37 20.08 3.97
CA ASP A 174 -7.09 21.23 3.39
C ASP A 174 -7.02 21.21 1.85
N VAL A 175 -7.79 20.34 1.22
CA VAL A 175 -7.74 20.11 -0.24
C VAL A 175 -8.90 20.76 -1.02
N ASP A 176 -8.81 20.76 -2.36
CA ASP A 176 -9.86 21.28 -3.25
C ASP A 176 -10.17 20.29 -4.40
N PRO A 177 -11.40 19.72 -4.47
CA PRO A 177 -12.56 19.95 -3.60
C PRO A 177 -12.39 19.39 -2.18
N LYS A 178 -12.97 20.07 -1.19
CA LYS A 178 -12.89 19.67 0.22
C LYS A 178 -13.41 18.24 0.43
N CYS A 179 -12.68 17.48 1.24
CA CYS A 179 -13.09 16.19 1.80
C CYS A 179 -12.58 16.11 3.24
N SER A 180 -13.16 15.23 4.06
CA SER A 180 -12.73 15.03 5.44
C SER A 180 -12.74 13.55 5.77
N GLY A 181 -11.61 13.04 6.26
CA GLY A 181 -11.37 11.64 6.60
C GLY A 181 -11.34 10.65 5.43
N TYR A 182 -12.24 10.79 4.47
CA TYR A 182 -12.33 9.97 3.27
C TYR A 182 -12.62 10.84 2.05
N CYS A 183 -11.73 10.78 1.07
CA CYS A 183 -11.77 11.56 -0.15
C CYS A 183 -12.18 10.63 -1.32
N ALA A 184 -13.48 10.55 -1.56
CA ALA A 184 -14.07 9.74 -2.62
C ALA A 184 -13.72 10.28 -4.03
N ALA A 185 -14.19 9.58 -5.07
CA ALA A 185 -14.15 10.09 -6.43
C ALA A 185 -14.68 11.54 -6.49
N PRO A 186 -14.00 12.46 -7.20
CA PRO A 186 -12.97 12.20 -8.20
C PRO A 186 -11.52 12.16 -7.69
N TRP A 187 -11.28 12.23 -6.38
CA TRP A 187 -9.92 12.13 -5.85
C TRP A 187 -9.26 10.79 -6.24
N GLY A 188 -7.95 10.84 -6.48
CA GLY A 188 -7.16 9.64 -6.74
C GLY A 188 -7.30 8.63 -5.61
N HIS A 189 -7.44 7.35 -5.94
CA HIS A 189 -7.43 6.26 -4.95
C HIS A 189 -5.99 5.82 -4.68
N SER A 190 -5.16 6.74 -4.19
CA SER A 190 -3.71 6.57 -4.14
C SER A 190 -3.17 6.85 -2.76
N LYS A 191 -2.15 6.09 -2.36
CA LYS A 191 -1.51 6.22 -1.04
C LYS A 191 -0.02 5.98 -1.12
N GLY A 192 0.74 6.70 -0.31
CA GLY A 192 2.17 6.49 -0.20
C GLY A 192 2.94 7.68 0.33
N ILE A 193 4.25 7.59 0.17
CA ILE A 193 5.19 8.62 0.59
C ILE A 193 6.34 8.71 -0.40
N MET A 194 6.86 9.92 -0.60
CA MET A 194 8.13 10.16 -1.27
C MET A 194 8.94 11.21 -0.52
N ALA A 195 10.27 11.09 -0.60
CA ALA A 195 11.19 12.06 -0.05
C ALA A 195 12.39 12.24 -0.98
N TRP A 196 12.97 13.44 -0.99
CA TRP A 196 14.14 13.75 -1.82
C TRP A 196 15.08 14.73 -1.13
N GLY A 197 16.37 14.61 -1.46
CA GLY A 197 17.46 15.44 -0.99
C GLY A 197 17.56 16.79 -1.71
N GLU A 198 18.61 17.55 -1.39
CA GLU A 198 18.89 18.85 -2.02
C GLU A 198 19.29 18.72 -3.49
N ASP A 199 19.82 17.56 -3.89
CA ASP A 199 20.18 17.24 -5.27
C ASP A 199 18.97 16.77 -6.11
N GLY A 200 17.81 16.59 -5.49
CA GLY A 200 16.60 16.08 -6.14
C GLY A 200 16.53 14.56 -6.26
N THR A 201 17.52 13.80 -5.79
CA THR A 201 17.46 12.33 -5.70
C THR A 201 16.70 11.89 -4.46
N GLY A 202 16.11 10.71 -4.47
CA GLY A 202 15.13 10.34 -3.46
C GLY A 202 14.66 8.90 -3.46
N VAL A 203 13.53 8.71 -2.79
CA VAL A 203 12.81 7.44 -2.70
C VAL A 203 11.31 7.70 -2.79
N VAL A 204 10.58 6.78 -3.42
CA VAL A 204 9.12 6.70 -3.37
C VAL A 204 8.71 5.33 -2.83
N MET A 205 7.62 5.29 -2.07
CA MET A 205 6.97 4.07 -1.60
C MET A 205 5.46 4.18 -1.83
N GLN A 206 4.94 3.35 -2.75
CA GLN A 206 3.52 3.14 -3.00
C GLN A 206 2.97 2.10 -2.02
N VAL A 207 1.76 2.33 -1.52
CA VAL A 207 1.13 1.45 -0.52
C VAL A 207 -0.36 1.31 -0.81
N THR A 208 -1.00 0.26 -0.29
CA THR A 208 -2.46 0.07 -0.40
C THR A 208 -3.22 0.23 0.90
N THR A 209 -2.53 0.67 1.94
CA THR A 209 -2.99 0.68 3.32
C THR A 209 -3.85 1.90 3.62
N PRO A 210 -5.16 1.78 3.88
CA PRO A 210 -5.93 2.91 4.41
C PRO A 210 -5.29 3.44 5.69
N ASP A 211 -5.45 4.74 5.95
CA ASP A 211 -4.94 5.41 7.14
C ASP A 211 -3.40 5.49 7.29
N TRP A 212 -2.63 4.80 6.44
CA TRP A 212 -1.17 4.79 6.51
C TRP A 212 -0.50 4.95 5.13
N PRO A 213 0.59 5.73 5.00
CA PRO A 213 1.17 6.59 6.02
C PRO A 213 0.31 7.84 6.31
N GLY A 214 0.31 8.29 7.57
CA GLY A 214 -0.47 9.45 8.02
C GLY A 214 0.38 10.71 8.28
N SER A 215 1.67 10.57 8.59
CA SER A 215 2.59 11.71 8.74
C SER A 215 4.00 11.37 8.24
N GLY A 216 4.69 12.34 7.66
CA GLY A 216 6.09 12.24 7.26
C GLY A 216 7.08 12.82 8.28
N SER A 217 6.63 13.22 9.47
CA SER A 217 7.48 13.94 10.44
C SER A 217 7.24 13.55 11.89
N LYS A 218 8.32 13.25 12.60
CA LYS A 218 8.34 13.10 14.07
C LYS A 218 8.06 14.42 14.82
N ASP A 219 8.36 15.57 14.21
CA ASP A 219 8.16 16.89 14.81
C ASP A 219 6.71 17.36 14.65
N HIS A 220 6.01 16.79 13.66
CA HIS A 220 4.59 16.94 13.42
C HIS A 220 3.92 15.56 13.36
N PRO A 221 3.91 14.82 14.47
CA PRO A 221 3.31 13.49 14.48
C PRO A 221 1.78 13.59 14.36
N ARG A 222 1.14 12.46 14.05
CA ARG A 222 -0.31 12.31 14.21
C ARG A 222 -0.69 12.55 15.66
N LYS A 223 -1.86 13.16 15.89
CA LYS A 223 -2.31 13.60 17.22
C LYS A 223 -3.24 12.60 17.87
N GLU A 224 -4.02 11.87 17.08
CA GLU A 224 -5.11 11.03 17.56
C GLU A 224 -4.79 9.54 17.49
N GLN A 225 -3.74 9.15 16.75
CA GLN A 225 -3.39 7.76 16.47
C GLN A 225 -1.92 7.61 16.07
N GLY A 226 -1.46 6.37 15.94
CA GLY A 226 -0.10 6.07 15.52
C GLY A 226 0.13 6.18 14.03
N ASN A 227 1.41 6.04 13.66
CA ASN A 227 1.88 6.06 12.28
C ASN A 227 2.70 4.80 11.94
N THR A 228 2.42 3.72 12.67
CA THR A 228 3.02 2.40 12.53
C THR A 228 1.91 1.42 12.12
N LEU A 229 2.19 0.47 11.23
CA LEU A 229 1.24 -0.63 10.96
C LEU A 229 0.95 -1.37 12.27
N GLY A 230 -0.33 -1.58 12.59
CA GLY A 230 -0.72 -2.15 13.89
C GLY A 230 -0.98 -1.13 15.00
N CYS A 231 -0.66 0.16 14.78
CA CYS A 231 -0.83 1.24 15.76
C CYS A 231 -1.67 2.42 15.25
N CYS A 232 -2.23 2.30 14.05
CA CYS A 232 -3.29 3.17 13.53
C CYS A 232 -4.65 2.68 14.04
N LYS A 233 -5.67 3.55 14.14
CA LYS A 233 -7.02 3.16 14.59
C LYS A 233 -7.76 2.28 13.59
N ASP A 234 -7.38 2.35 12.31
CA ASP A 234 -7.91 1.47 11.27
C ASP A 234 -7.36 0.04 11.38
N ASP A 235 -8.08 -0.94 10.85
CA ASP A 235 -7.64 -2.34 10.83
C ASP A 235 -6.69 -2.64 9.66
N ASN A 236 -5.60 -1.89 9.63
CA ASN A 236 -4.59 -1.94 8.58
C ASN A 236 -3.71 -3.20 8.62
N VAL A 237 -3.99 -4.14 9.52
CA VAL A 237 -3.26 -5.39 9.68
C VAL A 237 -4.11 -6.62 9.39
N LEU A 238 -5.43 -6.49 9.24
CA LEU A 238 -6.35 -7.62 9.02
C LEU A 238 -6.18 -8.26 7.63
N VAL A 239 -6.19 -7.43 6.61
CA VAL A 239 -6.31 -7.81 5.18
C VAL A 239 -4.97 -7.82 4.46
N ALA A 240 -4.81 -8.61 3.39
CA ALA A 240 -3.58 -8.57 2.59
C ALA A 240 -3.36 -7.20 1.94
N GLN A 241 -2.11 -6.77 1.81
CA GLN A 241 -1.73 -5.46 1.26
C GLN A 241 -0.41 -5.57 0.50
N HIS A 242 -0.08 -4.56 -0.30
CA HIS A 242 1.27 -4.47 -0.87
C HIS A 242 1.93 -3.12 -0.65
N PHE A 243 3.25 -3.17 -0.72
CA PHE A 243 4.16 -2.05 -0.61
C PHE A 243 5.20 -2.21 -1.70
N PHE A 244 5.47 -1.15 -2.44
CA PHE A 244 6.51 -1.13 -3.46
C PHE A 244 7.32 0.16 -3.32
N SER A 245 8.64 0.03 -3.18
CA SER A 245 9.53 1.18 -3.09
C SER A 245 10.63 1.11 -4.14
N VAL A 246 10.93 2.25 -4.74
CA VAL A 246 11.94 2.40 -5.78
C VAL A 246 12.77 3.66 -5.56
N ARG A 247 14.07 3.57 -5.86
CA ARG A 247 15.00 4.69 -5.81
C ARG A 247 14.69 5.69 -6.93
N LEU A 248 14.74 6.97 -6.60
CA LEU A 248 14.69 8.09 -7.53
C LEU A 248 16.12 8.57 -7.71
N ALA A 249 16.85 7.98 -8.67
CA ALA A 249 18.29 8.17 -8.77
C ALA A 249 18.68 9.50 -9.43
N THR A 250 17.72 10.22 -10.01
CA THR A 250 17.93 11.55 -10.61
C THR A 250 16.81 12.53 -10.24
N VAL A 251 17.05 13.82 -10.49
CA VAL A 251 16.03 14.86 -10.35
C VAL A 251 14.84 14.63 -11.27
N GLU A 252 15.07 14.08 -12.47
CA GLU A 252 14.03 13.74 -13.44
C GLU A 252 13.14 12.58 -12.96
N ASP A 253 13.69 11.61 -12.23
CA ASP A 253 12.89 10.55 -11.60
C ASP A 253 11.90 11.14 -10.58
N THR A 254 12.39 12.05 -9.74
CA THR A 254 11.56 12.75 -8.75
C THR A 254 10.51 13.62 -9.42
N GLN A 255 10.87 14.33 -10.49
CA GLN A 255 9.92 15.08 -11.29
C GLN A 255 8.84 14.17 -11.89
N THR A 256 9.24 13.03 -12.46
CA THR A 256 8.35 12.04 -13.09
C THR A 256 7.29 11.54 -12.09
N VAL A 257 7.70 11.24 -10.85
CA VAL A 257 6.77 10.83 -9.80
C VAL A 257 5.84 11.97 -9.39
N LEU A 258 6.36 13.18 -9.17
CA LEU A 258 5.54 14.35 -8.79
C LEU A 258 4.50 14.69 -9.86
N GLU A 259 4.87 14.61 -11.14
CA GLU A 259 3.93 14.79 -12.26
C GLU A 259 2.87 13.69 -12.29
N ALA A 260 3.26 12.43 -12.08
CA ALA A 260 2.31 11.31 -12.00
C ALA A 260 1.31 11.50 -10.84
N LEU A 261 1.78 11.95 -9.66
CA LEU A 261 0.92 12.27 -8.51
C LEU A 261 -0.08 13.39 -8.84
N GLN A 262 0.39 14.46 -9.51
CA GLN A 262 -0.48 15.54 -9.96
C GLN A 262 -1.55 15.03 -10.94
N ARG A 263 -1.15 14.21 -11.91
CA ARG A 263 -2.04 13.62 -12.92
C ARG A 263 -3.09 12.71 -12.29
N ALA A 264 -2.71 11.94 -11.27
CA ALA A 264 -3.59 11.07 -10.51
C ALA A 264 -4.54 11.82 -9.55
N SER A 265 -4.38 13.14 -9.38
CA SER A 265 -5.16 13.93 -8.41
C SER A 265 -5.07 13.33 -7.00
N VAL A 266 -3.85 13.08 -6.52
CA VAL A 266 -3.66 12.50 -5.17
C VAL A 266 -4.05 13.48 -4.06
N VAL A 267 -4.52 12.92 -2.94
CA VAL A 267 -4.93 13.68 -1.77
C VAL A 267 -3.71 13.94 -0.88
N THR A 268 -3.27 15.19 -0.85
CA THR A 268 -2.22 15.71 0.04
C THR A 268 -2.47 17.19 0.26
N ASP A 269 -2.01 17.75 1.38
CA ASP A 269 -2.11 19.18 1.65
C ASP A 269 -0.70 19.78 1.75
N PRO A 270 -0.24 20.53 0.72
CA PRO A 270 1.08 21.17 0.73
C PRO A 270 1.30 22.21 1.84
N SER A 271 0.25 22.63 2.54
CA SER A 271 0.33 23.55 3.68
C SER A 271 0.40 22.81 5.03
N ASN A 272 0.07 21.53 5.07
CA ASN A 272 0.08 20.72 6.29
C ASN A 272 1.48 20.10 6.50
N PRO A 273 2.19 20.44 7.59
CA PRO A 273 3.53 19.93 7.83
C PRO A 273 3.55 18.44 8.23
N GLN A 274 2.42 17.81 8.60
CA GLN A 274 2.37 16.35 8.71
C GLN A 274 2.53 15.70 7.32
N LEU A 275 2.05 16.35 6.26
CA LEU A 275 1.96 15.78 4.92
C LEU A 275 3.07 16.23 3.98
N VAL A 276 3.49 17.50 4.06
CA VAL A 276 4.46 18.07 3.13
C VAL A 276 5.50 18.93 3.85
N LYS A 277 6.77 18.67 3.54
CA LYS A 277 7.92 19.52 3.91
C LYS A 277 8.68 19.88 2.65
N LEU A 278 9.03 21.15 2.48
CA LEU A 278 9.72 21.66 1.29
C LEU A 278 10.77 22.73 1.64
N THR A 279 11.92 22.33 2.17
CA THR A 279 12.93 23.29 2.68
C THR A 279 13.93 23.73 1.62
N SER A 280 14.55 22.80 0.88
CA SER A 280 15.65 23.07 -0.07
C SER A 280 15.57 22.20 -1.33
N GLY A 281 16.55 22.31 -2.23
CA GLY A 281 16.62 21.54 -3.47
C GLY A 281 15.99 22.22 -4.70
N PRO A 282 15.81 21.48 -5.82
CA PRO A 282 15.46 22.07 -7.10
C PRO A 282 14.10 22.78 -7.06
N SER A 283 14.09 24.06 -7.47
CA SER A 283 12.90 24.92 -7.39
C SER A 283 11.70 24.40 -8.18
N GLN A 284 11.96 23.70 -9.29
CA GLN A 284 10.95 23.04 -10.10
C GLN A 284 10.21 21.95 -9.33
N LEU A 285 10.91 21.06 -8.62
CA LEU A 285 10.29 20.01 -7.82
C LEU A 285 9.38 20.60 -6.74
N LYS A 286 9.88 21.64 -6.04
CA LYS A 286 9.10 22.40 -5.06
C LYS A 286 7.85 23.03 -5.66
N LYS A 287 7.93 23.54 -6.89
CA LYS A 287 6.78 24.12 -7.61
C LYS A 287 5.71 23.04 -7.90
N ILE A 288 6.11 21.86 -8.37
CA ILE A 288 5.18 20.76 -8.66
C ILE A 288 4.57 20.24 -7.35
N ALA A 289 5.37 19.98 -6.31
CA ALA A 289 4.88 19.51 -5.02
C ALA A 289 3.85 20.47 -4.39
N LYS A 290 4.07 21.79 -4.49
CA LYS A 290 3.12 22.82 -4.04
C LYS A 290 1.80 22.85 -4.82
N SER A 291 1.75 22.25 -5.99
CA SER A 291 0.56 22.21 -6.84
C SER A 291 -0.28 20.94 -6.65
N LEU A 292 0.20 19.97 -5.87
CA LEU A 292 -0.55 18.77 -5.48
C LEU A 292 -1.74 19.13 -4.58
N GLY A 293 -2.58 18.14 -4.27
CA GLY A 293 -3.77 18.36 -3.43
C GLY A 293 -4.92 19.03 -4.18
N LYS A 294 -5.02 18.78 -5.49
CA LYS A 294 -6.07 19.32 -6.37
C LYS A 294 -6.59 18.25 -7.31
N VAL A 295 -7.89 18.28 -7.57
CA VAL A 295 -8.51 17.44 -8.60
C VAL A 295 -8.35 18.08 -9.98
N VAL A 296 -7.96 17.26 -10.96
CA VAL A 296 -7.79 17.63 -12.36
C VAL A 296 -8.68 16.74 -13.24
N LEU A 297 -9.82 17.28 -13.70
CA LEU A 297 -10.84 16.54 -14.45
C LEU A 297 -10.76 16.71 -15.98
N ASP A 298 -10.14 17.78 -16.44
CA ASP A 298 -9.98 18.09 -17.86
C ASP A 298 -8.91 17.21 -18.54
N ASN A 299 -8.05 16.57 -17.75
CA ASN A 299 -7.11 15.58 -18.26
C ASN A 299 -7.76 14.21 -18.45
N THR A 300 -7.84 13.78 -19.71
CA THR A 300 -8.36 12.45 -20.10
C THR A 300 -7.28 11.53 -20.64
N THR A 301 -6.01 11.95 -20.69
CA THR A 301 -4.92 11.13 -21.23
C THR A 301 -4.08 10.52 -20.11
N PRO A 302 -3.81 9.20 -20.12
CA PRO A 302 -2.94 8.60 -19.13
C PRO A 302 -1.51 9.13 -19.28
N TYR A 303 -0.88 9.44 -18.15
CA TYR A 303 0.53 9.79 -18.13
C TYR A 303 1.38 8.53 -18.19
N GLN A 304 2.49 8.58 -18.93
CA GLN A 304 3.51 7.54 -18.96
C GLN A 304 4.89 8.17 -18.83
N GLY A 305 5.65 7.71 -17.83
CA GLY A 305 7.04 8.07 -17.60
C GLY A 305 7.90 6.84 -17.34
N THR A 306 9.20 7.04 -17.24
CA THR A 306 10.18 5.99 -16.94
C THR A 306 11.17 6.49 -15.90
N LEU A 307 11.53 5.63 -14.96
CA LEU A 307 12.54 5.92 -13.95
C LEU A 307 13.90 5.41 -14.43
N SER A 308 14.97 6.10 -14.03
CA SER A 308 16.34 5.78 -14.43
C SER A 308 16.82 4.42 -13.90
N VAL A 309 16.25 3.95 -12.78
CA VAL A 309 16.47 2.61 -12.24
C VAL A 309 16.07 1.55 -13.25
N LYS A 310 17.00 0.61 -13.48
CA LYS A 310 16.80 -0.52 -14.38
C LYS A 310 16.49 -1.78 -13.58
N SER A 311 15.51 -2.52 -14.07
CA SER A 311 15.27 -3.92 -13.70
C SER A 311 16.43 -4.82 -14.17
N PRO A 312 16.53 -6.07 -13.68
CA PRO A 312 17.51 -7.06 -14.16
C PRO A 312 17.47 -7.32 -15.68
N SER A 313 16.33 -7.06 -16.34
CA SER A 313 16.21 -7.16 -17.80
C SER A 313 16.90 -6.00 -18.54
N GLY A 314 17.46 -5.03 -17.82
CA GLY A 314 18.07 -3.81 -18.35
C GLY A 314 17.04 -2.73 -18.74
N LYS A 315 15.74 -3.00 -18.58
CA LYS A 315 14.67 -2.05 -18.87
C LYS A 315 14.40 -1.13 -17.68
N GLN A 316 14.11 0.13 -17.97
CA GLN A 316 13.66 1.10 -16.99
C GLN A 316 12.31 0.71 -16.40
N ILE A 317 12.09 1.04 -15.13
CA ILE A 317 10.78 0.91 -14.49
C ILE A 317 9.84 1.94 -15.11
N ARG A 318 8.68 1.52 -15.60
CA ARG A 318 7.68 2.45 -16.15
C ARG A 318 6.74 2.91 -15.04
N LEU A 319 6.32 4.16 -15.10
CA LEU A 319 5.31 4.76 -14.25
C LEU A 319 4.13 5.17 -15.11
N ILE A 320 2.94 4.68 -14.79
CA ILE A 320 1.68 5.05 -15.45
C ILE A 320 0.83 5.79 -14.42
N ALA A 321 0.21 6.90 -14.79
CA ALA A 321 -0.84 7.52 -13.97
C ALA A 321 -2.13 7.65 -14.76
N LYS A 322 -3.21 7.06 -14.21
CA LYS A 322 -4.57 7.27 -14.68
C LYS A 322 -5.08 8.60 -14.12
N PRO A 323 -5.55 9.55 -14.95
CA PRO A 323 -6.20 10.75 -14.44
C PRO A 323 -7.66 10.47 -14.06
N ALA A 324 -8.20 11.29 -13.16
CA ALA A 324 -9.60 11.19 -12.72
C ALA A 324 -10.60 11.46 -13.85
N GLY A 325 -10.24 12.28 -14.83
CA GLY A 325 -11.07 12.58 -16.01
C GLY A 325 -11.20 11.42 -17.01
N LEU A 326 -10.33 10.41 -16.93
CA LEU A 326 -10.37 9.24 -17.83
C LEU A 326 -11.22 8.12 -17.21
N HIS A 327 -12.48 8.01 -17.64
CA HIS A 327 -13.51 7.15 -17.05
C HIS A 327 -13.48 5.68 -17.54
N VAL A 328 -12.30 5.06 -17.57
CA VAL A 328 -12.10 3.67 -18.01
C VAL A 328 -11.78 2.73 -16.86
N THR A 329 -11.93 1.41 -17.08
CA THR A 329 -11.54 0.39 -16.09
C THR A 329 -10.00 0.32 -15.94
N PRO A 330 -9.43 0.46 -14.74
CA PRO A 330 -7.99 0.75 -14.58
C PRO A 330 -7.05 -0.36 -15.09
N TRP A 331 -7.30 -1.63 -14.77
CA TRP A 331 -6.38 -2.71 -15.13
C TRP A 331 -6.43 -3.07 -16.61
N GLN A 332 -7.58 -2.89 -17.25
CA GLN A 332 -7.70 -2.94 -18.70
C GLN A 332 -6.89 -1.81 -19.36
N MET A 333 -6.95 -0.58 -18.82
CA MET A 333 -6.10 0.55 -19.27
C MET A 333 -4.63 0.20 -19.17
N VAL A 334 -4.19 -0.33 -18.03
CA VAL A 334 -2.80 -0.78 -17.87
C VAL A 334 -2.45 -1.83 -18.91
N SER A 335 -3.27 -2.88 -19.08
CA SER A 335 -3.04 -3.96 -20.06
C SER A 335 -2.87 -3.44 -21.50
N SER A 336 -3.68 -2.44 -21.89
CA SER A 336 -3.62 -1.76 -23.19
C SER A 336 -2.32 -0.98 -23.36
N LEU A 337 -1.93 -0.17 -22.35
CA LEU A 337 -0.73 0.65 -22.39
C LEU A 337 0.57 -0.16 -22.34
N ILE A 338 0.56 -1.33 -21.70
CA ILE A 338 1.72 -2.21 -21.66
C ILE A 338 1.76 -3.23 -22.81
N GLY A 339 0.62 -3.47 -23.47
CA GLY A 339 0.50 -4.39 -24.61
C GLY A 339 0.63 -5.87 -24.23
N VAL A 340 0.31 -6.25 -22.99
CA VAL A 340 0.28 -7.65 -22.55
C VAL A 340 -0.91 -7.91 -21.64
N GLY A 341 -1.46 -9.11 -21.72
CA GLY A 341 -2.51 -9.56 -20.81
C GLY A 341 -1.98 -9.69 -19.38
N LEU A 342 -2.87 -9.51 -18.40
CA LEU A 342 -2.57 -9.47 -16.97
C LEU A 342 -3.40 -10.48 -16.19
N ARG A 343 -2.79 -11.04 -15.14
CA ARG A 343 -3.51 -11.66 -14.01
C ARG A 343 -3.30 -10.79 -12.78
N THR A 344 -4.39 -10.41 -12.11
CA THR A 344 -4.37 -9.35 -11.10
C THR A 344 -5.11 -9.77 -9.83
N ALA A 345 -4.61 -9.35 -8.67
CA ALA A 345 -5.28 -9.40 -7.38
C ALA A 345 -5.34 -7.99 -6.82
N THR A 346 -6.52 -7.38 -6.91
CA THR A 346 -6.64 -5.92 -6.90
C THR A 346 -7.85 -5.45 -6.13
N TRP A 347 -8.27 -6.15 -5.09
CA TRP A 347 -9.59 -5.96 -4.45
C TRP A 347 -10.72 -6.06 -5.47
N TRP A 348 -11.30 -7.26 -5.55
CA TRP A 348 -12.50 -7.49 -6.34
C TRP A 348 -13.71 -7.51 -5.40
N GLY A 349 -14.50 -6.45 -5.44
CA GLY A 349 -15.65 -6.19 -4.55
C GLY A 349 -16.68 -5.31 -5.23
N THR A 350 -17.87 -5.18 -4.63
CA THR A 350 -19.00 -4.50 -5.28
C THR A 350 -18.76 -2.98 -5.39
N PRO A 351 -18.96 -2.35 -6.58
CA PRO A 351 -19.38 -2.95 -7.85
C PRO A 351 -18.22 -3.67 -8.57
N GLU A 352 -18.35 -4.98 -8.73
CA GLU A 352 -17.31 -5.86 -9.27
C GLU A 352 -17.13 -5.67 -10.77
N ILE A 353 -15.89 -5.53 -11.23
CA ILE A 353 -15.58 -5.68 -12.66
C ILE A 353 -15.08 -7.10 -12.92
N ASP A 354 -15.79 -7.83 -13.78
CA ASP A 354 -15.44 -9.18 -14.21
C ASP A 354 -14.11 -9.27 -14.99
N SER A 355 -13.58 -10.49 -15.12
CA SER A 355 -12.46 -10.78 -16.03
C SER A 355 -12.84 -10.47 -17.49
N THR A 356 -11.88 -10.08 -18.31
CA THR A 356 -12.11 -9.73 -19.73
C THR A 356 -11.12 -10.45 -20.64
N LYS A 357 -11.57 -10.90 -21.82
CA LYS A 357 -10.71 -11.50 -22.83
C LYS A 357 -9.91 -10.43 -23.59
N ALA A 358 -8.81 -10.83 -24.22
CA ALA A 358 -8.08 -9.94 -25.13
C ALA A 358 -9.00 -9.42 -26.24
N GLY A 359 -8.95 -8.11 -26.51
CA GLY A 359 -9.82 -7.43 -27.47
C GLY A 359 -11.27 -7.24 -27.00
N TYR A 360 -11.65 -7.68 -25.80
CA TYR A 360 -12.95 -7.29 -25.23
C TYR A 360 -12.95 -5.78 -25.00
N MET A 361 -13.92 -5.08 -25.57
CA MET A 361 -14.07 -3.65 -25.40
C MET A 361 -15.09 -3.30 -24.32
N PRO A 362 -14.68 -2.75 -23.15
CA PRO A 362 -15.63 -2.18 -22.21
C PRO A 362 -16.49 -1.10 -22.87
N GLY A 363 -17.77 -1.02 -22.53
CA GLY A 363 -18.64 0.07 -23.00
C GLY A 363 -18.24 1.44 -22.45
N CYS A 364 -17.49 1.48 -21.34
CA CYS A 364 -16.87 2.68 -20.80
C CYS A 364 -15.47 2.98 -21.34
N TRP A 365 -15.04 2.28 -22.39
CA TRP A 365 -13.69 2.44 -22.93
C TRP A 365 -13.53 3.74 -23.72
N ASP A 366 -12.38 4.40 -23.57
CA ASP A 366 -12.01 5.58 -24.34
C ASP A 366 -11.37 5.15 -25.66
N SER A 367 -11.92 5.61 -26.79
CA SER A 367 -11.47 5.22 -28.13
C SER A 367 -10.08 5.71 -28.51
N SER A 368 -9.48 6.63 -27.74
CA SER A 368 -8.09 7.06 -27.95
C SER A 368 -7.08 6.02 -27.45
N LEU A 369 -7.50 5.06 -26.64
CA LEU A 369 -6.66 3.97 -26.15
C LEU A 369 -6.72 2.77 -27.10
N ALA A 370 -5.60 2.06 -27.23
CA ALA A 370 -5.59 0.77 -27.91
C ALA A 370 -6.54 -0.22 -27.22
N ALA A 371 -6.97 -1.26 -27.94
CA ALA A 371 -7.80 -2.31 -27.35
C ALA A 371 -7.11 -2.93 -26.11
N PRO A 372 -7.86 -3.22 -25.03
CA PRO A 372 -7.32 -3.92 -23.89
C PRO A 372 -6.86 -5.33 -24.24
N GLU A 373 -5.83 -5.78 -23.53
CA GLU A 373 -5.45 -7.19 -23.49
C GLU A 373 -6.30 -7.95 -22.46
N GLU A 374 -6.10 -9.27 -22.37
CA GLU A 374 -6.81 -10.09 -21.38
C GLU A 374 -6.50 -9.63 -19.96
N VAL A 375 -7.52 -9.52 -19.11
CA VAL A 375 -7.37 -9.25 -17.67
C VAL A 375 -8.09 -10.33 -16.89
N GLN A 376 -7.32 -11.13 -16.15
CA GLN A 376 -7.81 -12.22 -15.30
C GLN A 376 -7.81 -11.76 -13.84
N ILE A 377 -8.97 -11.77 -13.20
CA ILE A 377 -9.07 -11.43 -11.77
C ILE A 377 -8.86 -12.69 -10.94
N ALA A 378 -7.77 -12.74 -10.17
CA ALA A 378 -7.52 -13.82 -9.23
C ALA A 378 -8.51 -13.72 -8.06
N LEU A 379 -9.20 -14.83 -7.76
CA LEU A 379 -10.07 -14.94 -6.58
C LEU A 379 -9.38 -15.67 -5.42
N SER A 380 -8.34 -16.45 -5.72
CA SER A 380 -7.51 -17.10 -4.72
C SER A 380 -6.04 -17.06 -5.14
N GLY A 381 -5.17 -17.15 -4.15
CA GLY A 381 -3.74 -17.34 -4.33
C GLY A 381 -3.21 -18.47 -3.44
N ARG A 382 -1.93 -18.77 -3.59
CA ARG A 382 -1.26 -19.82 -2.84
C ARG A 382 0.15 -19.42 -2.44
N TRP A 383 0.51 -19.76 -1.21
CA TRP A 383 1.89 -19.66 -0.76
C TRP A 383 2.17 -20.65 0.36
N ALA A 384 3.35 -21.27 0.35
CA ALA A 384 3.78 -22.23 1.39
C ALA A 384 2.72 -23.31 1.72
N GLY A 385 2.03 -23.83 0.69
CA GLY A 385 0.98 -24.84 0.83
C GLY A 385 -0.37 -24.32 1.35
N LYS A 386 -0.49 -23.04 1.73
CA LYS A 386 -1.73 -22.41 2.14
C LYS A 386 -2.45 -21.77 0.94
N THR A 387 -3.77 -21.83 0.95
CA THR A 387 -4.62 -21.06 0.03
C THR A 387 -5.10 -19.82 0.76
N MET A 388 -5.08 -18.69 0.07
CA MET A 388 -5.53 -17.39 0.56
C MET A 388 -6.55 -16.80 -0.42
N SER A 389 -7.48 -16.00 0.08
CA SER A 389 -8.42 -15.26 -0.77
C SER A 389 -7.72 -14.03 -1.38
N MET A 390 -8.08 -13.73 -2.63
CA MET A 390 -7.63 -12.52 -3.35
C MET A 390 -8.79 -11.53 -3.54
N GLU A 391 -9.96 -11.83 -2.98
CA GLU A 391 -11.17 -11.02 -3.06
C GLU A 391 -11.08 -9.77 -2.16
N GLY A 392 -11.76 -8.70 -2.58
CA GLY A 392 -11.83 -7.47 -1.81
C GLY A 392 -12.84 -7.57 -0.67
N LYS A 393 -12.35 -7.69 0.57
CA LYS A 393 -13.18 -7.77 1.78
C LYS A 393 -12.45 -7.10 2.95
N VAL A 394 -13.21 -6.69 3.95
CA VAL A 394 -12.72 -6.12 5.23
C VAL A 394 -12.71 -7.17 6.36
N THR A 395 -12.51 -8.43 6.00
CA THR A 395 -12.47 -9.60 6.89
C THR A 395 -11.07 -10.20 6.92
N PRO A 396 -10.73 -11.09 7.88
CA PRO A 396 -9.42 -11.75 7.94
C PRO A 396 -8.93 -12.38 6.63
N ASP A 397 -9.81 -12.88 5.77
CA ASP A 397 -9.54 -13.44 4.43
C ASP A 397 -9.55 -12.39 3.29
N GLY A 398 -9.57 -11.11 3.63
CA GLY A 398 -9.67 -10.02 2.67
C GLY A 398 -8.35 -9.63 2.02
N ASN A 399 -8.41 -9.08 0.80
CA ASN A 399 -7.27 -8.57 0.06
C ASN A 399 -7.47 -7.13 -0.40
N HIS A 400 -6.61 -6.23 0.09
CA HIS A 400 -6.48 -4.84 -0.35
C HIS A 400 -5.29 -4.62 -1.31
N ALA A 401 -4.41 -5.61 -1.47
CA ALA A 401 -3.29 -5.52 -2.39
C ALA A 401 -3.77 -5.31 -3.83
N LYS A 402 -2.92 -4.67 -4.63
CA LYS A 402 -3.24 -4.23 -6.00
C LYS A 402 -2.06 -4.52 -6.90
N ILE A 403 -1.94 -5.80 -7.19
CA ILE A 403 -0.78 -6.37 -7.88
C ILE A 403 -1.24 -7.14 -9.11
N GLY A 404 -0.35 -7.22 -10.09
CA GLY A 404 -0.55 -8.06 -11.26
C GLY A 404 0.75 -8.57 -11.84
N HIS A 405 0.65 -9.66 -12.59
CA HIS A 405 1.74 -10.14 -13.43
C HIS A 405 1.22 -10.35 -14.85
N SER A 406 2.10 -10.25 -15.84
CA SER A 406 1.71 -10.52 -17.22
C SER A 406 1.46 -12.01 -17.46
N LEU A 407 0.52 -12.31 -18.35
CA LEU A 407 0.22 -13.66 -18.82
C LEU A 407 1.30 -14.18 -19.77
N THR A 408 1.98 -13.27 -20.47
CA THR A 408 3.14 -13.52 -21.34
C THR A 408 4.28 -12.57 -20.98
N GLY A 409 5.53 -12.97 -21.21
CA GLY A 409 6.70 -12.18 -20.80
C GLY A 409 6.98 -12.24 -19.29
N ASN A 410 7.57 -11.17 -18.75
CA ASN A 410 8.14 -11.14 -17.39
C ASN A 410 7.73 -9.87 -16.60
N VAL A 411 6.54 -9.33 -16.84
CA VAL A 411 6.14 -8.03 -16.28
C VAL A 411 5.40 -8.20 -14.95
N ALA A 412 5.84 -7.50 -13.92
CA ALA A 412 5.13 -7.27 -12.66
C ALA A 412 4.54 -5.85 -12.65
N VAL A 413 3.34 -5.70 -12.06
CA VAL A 413 2.62 -4.44 -11.94
C VAL A 413 2.16 -4.22 -10.50
N PHE A 414 2.42 -3.03 -9.97
CA PHE A 414 2.00 -2.56 -8.64
C PHE A 414 1.14 -1.32 -8.83
N GLY A 415 -0.04 -1.26 -8.22
CA GLY A 415 -1.04 -0.26 -8.55
C GLY A 415 -1.78 0.31 -7.35
N ASP A 416 -2.34 1.50 -7.55
CA ASP A 416 -3.17 2.18 -6.55
C ASP A 416 -4.64 1.76 -6.59
N MET A 417 -5.12 1.37 -7.77
CA MET A 417 -6.56 1.29 -8.05
C MET A 417 -7.06 -0.15 -8.03
N ASN A 418 -8.21 -0.36 -7.40
CA ASN A 418 -8.84 -1.67 -7.37
C ASN A 418 -9.67 -1.99 -8.62
N GLN A 419 -10.30 -3.17 -8.65
CA GLN A 419 -11.15 -3.65 -9.75
C GLN A 419 -12.64 -3.40 -9.48
N GLU A 420 -12.97 -2.26 -8.87
CA GLU A 420 -14.34 -1.81 -8.66
C GLU A 420 -14.73 -0.73 -9.68
N GLY A 421 -15.93 -0.83 -10.26
CA GLY A 421 -16.43 0.16 -11.19
C GLY A 421 -17.47 -0.39 -12.15
N ALA A 422 -17.39 0.01 -13.41
CA ALA A 422 -18.37 -0.34 -14.42
C ALA A 422 -17.68 -0.73 -15.74
N LEU A 423 -18.08 -1.84 -16.36
CA LEU A 423 -17.63 -2.15 -17.72
C LEU A 423 -18.40 -1.34 -18.75
N LYS A 424 -19.68 -1.06 -18.48
CA LYS A 424 -20.60 -0.31 -19.34
C LYS A 424 -21.36 0.72 -18.50
N ALA A 425 -21.80 1.82 -19.12
CA ALA A 425 -22.53 2.87 -18.41
C ALA A 425 -23.81 2.35 -17.71
N SER A 426 -24.43 1.29 -18.22
CA SER A 426 -25.60 0.67 -17.60
C SER A 426 -25.32 -0.10 -16.32
N ASP A 427 -24.05 -0.43 -16.02
CA ASP A 427 -23.70 -1.28 -14.89
C ASP A 427 -23.74 -0.52 -13.55
N SER A 428 -23.90 0.81 -13.58
CA SER A 428 -23.92 1.65 -12.38
C SER A 428 -24.82 2.89 -12.56
N SER A 429 -25.43 3.36 -11.47
CA SER A 429 -26.22 4.60 -11.45
C SER A 429 -25.39 5.85 -11.77
N THR A 430 -24.07 5.81 -11.56
CA THR A 430 -23.14 6.91 -11.90
C THR A 430 -22.49 6.73 -13.27
N GLY A 431 -22.96 5.77 -14.07
CA GLY A 431 -22.41 5.45 -15.39
C GLY A 431 -20.93 5.07 -15.32
N CYS A 432 -20.16 5.49 -16.33
CA CYS A 432 -18.73 5.21 -16.42
C CYS A 432 -17.88 5.90 -15.35
N LYS A 433 -18.44 6.79 -14.52
CA LYS A 433 -17.70 7.43 -13.41
C LYS A 433 -17.69 6.57 -12.15
N SER A 434 -18.33 5.40 -12.17
CA SER A 434 -18.46 4.52 -11.01
C SER A 434 -17.12 4.11 -10.41
N SER A 435 -17.04 4.16 -9.08
CA SER A 435 -15.89 3.72 -8.29
C SER A 435 -14.53 4.11 -8.90
N GLN A 436 -13.67 3.15 -9.25
CA GLN A 436 -12.32 3.46 -9.71
C GLN A 436 -12.26 4.00 -11.14
N ASN A 437 -13.30 3.79 -11.95
CA ASN A 437 -13.34 4.40 -13.27
C ASN A 437 -13.28 5.94 -13.16
N GLY A 438 -13.95 6.52 -12.17
CA GLY A 438 -13.99 7.97 -11.93
C GLY A 438 -12.82 8.55 -11.14
N ARG A 439 -11.78 7.75 -10.83
CA ARG A 439 -10.67 8.13 -9.95
C ARG A 439 -9.33 8.09 -10.68
N GLY A 440 -8.33 8.78 -10.12
CA GLY A 440 -6.95 8.63 -10.55
C GLY A 440 -6.14 7.65 -9.70
N GLY A 441 -4.94 7.31 -10.15
CA GLY A 441 -4.00 6.45 -9.44
C GLY A 441 -2.77 6.10 -10.27
N LEU A 442 -1.73 5.62 -9.59
CA LEU A 442 -0.43 5.30 -10.14
C LEU A 442 -0.25 3.78 -10.30
N PHE A 443 0.56 3.39 -11.28
CA PHE A 443 1.01 2.02 -11.50
C PHE A 443 2.50 1.99 -11.84
N PHE A 444 3.26 1.18 -11.11
CA PHE A 444 4.64 0.85 -11.44
C PHE A 444 4.68 -0.45 -12.22
N VAL A 445 5.44 -0.47 -13.31
CA VAL A 445 5.60 -1.64 -14.19
C VAL A 445 7.06 -2.01 -14.27
N VAL A 446 7.38 -3.25 -13.86
CA VAL A 446 8.74 -3.77 -13.74
C VAL A 446 8.90 -5.00 -14.63
N ASP A 447 9.85 -5.00 -15.56
CA ASP A 447 10.18 -6.17 -16.38
C ASP A 447 11.28 -6.99 -15.70
N ASP A 448 10.86 -7.97 -14.90
CA ASP A 448 11.73 -8.77 -14.05
C ASP A 448 11.19 -10.19 -13.92
N LYS A 449 11.92 -11.14 -14.50
CA LYS A 449 11.56 -12.55 -14.52
C LYS A 449 11.45 -13.17 -13.12
N VAL A 450 12.29 -12.75 -12.17
CA VAL A 450 12.30 -13.31 -10.82
C VAL A 450 11.07 -12.85 -10.06
N LEU A 451 10.82 -11.54 -10.09
CA LEU A 451 9.65 -10.93 -9.45
C LEU A 451 8.33 -11.43 -10.08
N HIS A 452 8.28 -11.50 -11.41
CA HIS A 452 7.16 -12.08 -12.16
C HIS A 452 6.86 -13.52 -11.75
N SER A 453 7.89 -14.36 -11.65
CA SER A 453 7.72 -15.76 -11.25
C SER A 453 7.14 -15.88 -9.84
N GLY A 454 7.61 -15.05 -8.90
CA GLY A 454 7.06 -14.99 -7.54
C GLY A 454 5.59 -14.56 -7.53
N LEU A 455 5.22 -13.52 -8.28
CA LEU A 455 3.81 -13.09 -8.40
C LEU A 455 2.94 -14.15 -9.07
N LYS A 456 3.47 -14.87 -10.07
CA LYS A 456 2.76 -15.98 -10.72
C LYS A 456 2.46 -17.11 -9.74
N GLU A 457 3.41 -17.49 -8.90
CA GLU A 457 3.19 -18.46 -7.83
C GLU A 457 2.14 -17.96 -6.85
N LEU A 458 2.31 -16.74 -6.32
CA LEU A 458 1.39 -16.12 -5.36
C LEU A 458 -0.05 -16.08 -5.88
N LEU A 459 -0.26 -15.66 -7.12
CA LEU A 459 -1.58 -15.50 -7.72
C LEU A 459 -2.13 -16.80 -8.33
N THR A 460 -1.49 -17.95 -8.12
CA THR A 460 -2.01 -19.24 -8.62
C THR A 460 -3.31 -19.61 -7.90
N GLY A 461 -4.40 -19.75 -8.66
CA GLY A 461 -5.71 -20.03 -8.07
C GLY A 461 -6.87 -19.86 -9.04
N SER A 462 -8.08 -19.75 -8.49
CA SER A 462 -9.30 -19.51 -9.27
C SER A 462 -9.32 -18.11 -9.89
N THR A 463 -10.20 -17.93 -10.87
CA THR A 463 -10.37 -16.68 -11.63
C THR A 463 -11.84 -16.29 -11.62
N ALA A 464 -12.13 -14.99 -11.52
CA ALA A 464 -13.49 -14.48 -11.65
C ALA A 464 -14.09 -14.82 -13.02
N LYS A 465 -15.42 -14.83 -13.09
CA LYS A 465 -16.15 -15.04 -14.35
C LYS A 465 -15.71 -14.02 -15.40
N TYR A 466 -15.82 -14.39 -16.67
CA TYR A 466 -15.55 -13.47 -17.77
C TYR A 466 -16.82 -12.73 -18.18
N ALA A 467 -16.68 -11.43 -18.43
CA ALA A 467 -17.71 -10.63 -19.05
C ALA A 467 -18.13 -11.27 -20.39
N GLY A 468 -19.45 -11.37 -20.63
CA GLY A 468 -20.00 -11.99 -21.84
C GLY A 468 -20.19 -13.50 -21.79
N GLY A 469 -20.00 -14.16 -20.64
CA GLY A 469 -20.44 -15.55 -20.41
C GLY A 469 -19.53 -16.64 -20.99
N GLY A 470 -18.36 -16.30 -21.51
CA GLY A 470 -17.36 -17.30 -21.88
C GLY A 470 -16.78 -18.00 -20.65
N HIS A 471 -16.78 -19.33 -20.62
CA HIS A 471 -16.00 -20.06 -19.62
C HIS A 471 -14.52 -19.71 -19.79
N GLY A 472 -13.89 -19.18 -18.74
CA GLY A 472 -12.45 -18.94 -18.74
C GLY A 472 -11.66 -20.23 -18.97
N PRO A 473 -10.39 -20.14 -19.42
CA PRO A 473 -9.52 -21.31 -19.40
C PRO A 473 -9.50 -21.84 -17.96
N SER A 474 -9.98 -23.07 -17.78
CA SER A 474 -9.83 -23.79 -16.52
C SER A 474 -8.35 -23.78 -16.17
N PRO A 475 -7.96 -23.43 -14.93
CA PRO A 475 -6.55 -23.46 -14.54
C PRO A 475 -5.99 -24.85 -14.85
N SER A 476 -4.87 -24.88 -15.60
CA SER A 476 -4.19 -26.14 -15.88
C SER A 476 -3.87 -26.80 -14.53
N PRO A 477 -4.22 -28.09 -14.35
CA PRO A 477 -3.86 -28.81 -13.13
C PRO A 477 -2.34 -28.73 -12.91
N PRO A 478 -1.88 -28.58 -11.65
CA PRO A 478 -0.45 -28.56 -11.36
C PRO A 478 0.21 -29.83 -11.91
N SER A 479 1.42 -29.66 -12.47
CA SER A 479 2.22 -30.77 -12.98
C SER A 479 2.32 -31.89 -11.93
N PRO A 480 2.11 -33.17 -12.29
CA PRO A 480 2.06 -34.24 -11.32
C PRO A 480 3.42 -34.40 -10.62
N PRO A 481 3.47 -34.51 -9.28
CA PRO A 481 4.65 -35.00 -8.58
C PRO A 481 4.92 -36.46 -8.99
N SER A 482 6.21 -36.84 -8.98
CA SER A 482 6.67 -38.19 -9.32
C SER A 482 5.93 -39.27 -8.49
N PRO A 483 5.62 -40.44 -9.09
CA PRO A 483 4.64 -41.38 -8.53
C PRO A 483 5.16 -42.10 -7.28
N PRO A 484 4.41 -42.10 -6.16
CA PRO A 484 4.52 -43.11 -5.12
C PRO A 484 3.64 -44.33 -5.44
N SER A 485 4.03 -45.48 -4.90
CA SER A 485 3.40 -46.81 -5.08
C SER A 485 1.90 -46.87 -4.75
N PRO A 486 1.14 -47.82 -5.35
CA PRO A 486 -0.32 -47.80 -5.39
C PRO A 486 -0.96 -48.11 -4.04
N SER A 487 -1.98 -47.32 -3.68
CA SER A 487 -2.91 -47.58 -2.57
C SER A 487 -4.35 -47.73 -3.11
N PRO A 488 -5.26 -48.39 -2.38
CA PRO A 488 -6.49 -49.00 -2.89
C PRO A 488 -7.59 -47.97 -3.25
N PRO A 489 -8.64 -48.38 -4.00
CA PRO A 489 -9.58 -47.45 -4.61
C PRO A 489 -10.48 -46.74 -3.58
N SER A 490 -10.67 -45.45 -3.76
CA SER A 490 -11.59 -44.61 -2.97
C SER A 490 -13.06 -44.96 -3.25
N PRO A 491 -13.93 -44.98 -2.24
CA PRO A 491 -15.36 -45.22 -2.40
C PRO A 491 -16.10 -43.97 -2.93
N PRO A 492 -17.29 -44.13 -3.53
CA PRO A 492 -18.04 -43.03 -4.14
C PRO A 492 -18.61 -42.06 -3.09
N SER A 493 -18.48 -40.75 -3.36
CA SER A 493 -19.10 -39.68 -2.55
C SER A 493 -20.62 -39.71 -2.67
N PRO A 494 -21.38 -39.86 -1.57
CA PRO A 494 -22.80 -39.60 -1.56
C PRO A 494 -23.04 -38.09 -1.41
N THR A 495 -23.92 -37.54 -2.24
CA THR A 495 -24.48 -36.19 -2.09
C THR A 495 -25.39 -36.15 -0.86
N ASP A 496 -24.82 -35.89 0.33
CA ASP A 496 -25.61 -35.62 1.53
C ASP A 496 -26.38 -34.29 1.35
N PRO A 497 -27.73 -34.29 1.44
CA PRO A 497 -28.55 -33.10 1.25
C PRO A 497 -28.30 -32.00 2.29
N CYS A 498 -27.57 -32.28 3.38
CA CYS A 498 -27.18 -31.27 4.35
C CYS A 498 -25.92 -30.48 3.95
N GLY A 499 -25.15 -30.93 2.94
CA GLY A 499 -23.99 -30.18 2.41
C GLY A 499 -22.63 -30.53 3.05
N GLY A 500 -22.61 -31.14 4.23
CA GLY A 500 -21.40 -31.69 4.85
C GLY A 500 -20.41 -30.65 5.39
N ALA A 501 -19.15 -31.08 5.54
CA ALA A 501 -18.06 -30.26 6.06
C ALA A 501 -17.81 -29.00 5.19
N GLY A 502 -17.54 -27.86 5.82
CA GLY A 502 -17.32 -26.57 5.16
C GLY A 502 -18.59 -25.83 4.74
N SER A 503 -19.77 -26.46 4.82
CA SER A 503 -21.05 -25.77 4.57
C SER A 503 -21.26 -24.64 5.58
N SER A 504 -21.73 -23.47 5.15
CA SER A 504 -21.96 -22.33 6.05
C SER A 504 -23.22 -22.49 6.90
N TYR A 505 -23.30 -21.78 8.03
CA TYR A 505 -24.48 -21.77 8.90
C TYR A 505 -25.74 -21.27 8.15
N SER A 506 -25.59 -20.26 7.30
CA SER A 506 -26.71 -19.71 6.52
C SER A 506 -27.23 -20.71 5.48
N THR A 507 -26.34 -21.49 4.87
CA THR A 507 -26.69 -22.63 4.00
C THR A 507 -27.42 -23.70 4.82
N CYS A 508 -26.90 -24.07 5.99
CA CYS A 508 -27.50 -25.10 6.83
C CYS A 508 -28.90 -24.74 7.32
N LYS A 509 -29.14 -23.46 7.64
CA LYS A 509 -30.45 -22.96 8.05
C LYS A 509 -31.49 -23.00 6.93
N LYS A 510 -31.05 -22.92 5.66
CA LYS A 510 -31.92 -23.05 4.48
C LYS A 510 -32.15 -24.51 4.09
N SER A 511 -31.29 -25.42 4.53
CA SER A 511 -31.45 -26.86 4.34
C SER A 511 -32.64 -27.41 5.14
N SER A 512 -33.05 -28.64 4.82
CA SER A 512 -34.21 -29.29 5.44
C SER A 512 -34.14 -29.30 6.99
N ALA A 513 -35.31 -29.39 7.64
CA ALA A 513 -35.46 -29.40 9.11
C ALA A 513 -34.71 -30.55 9.83
N HIS A 514 -34.08 -31.46 9.09
CA HIS A 514 -33.32 -32.60 9.61
C HIS A 514 -31.80 -32.37 9.59
N CYS A 515 -31.34 -31.19 9.18
CA CYS A 515 -29.93 -30.82 9.18
C CYS A 515 -29.56 -30.03 10.45
N HIS A 516 -28.35 -30.25 10.95
CA HIS A 516 -27.81 -29.63 12.13
C HIS A 516 -26.41 -29.07 11.83
N TYR A 517 -26.19 -27.82 12.21
CA TYR A 517 -24.91 -27.15 12.00
C TYR A 517 -23.97 -27.45 13.16
N VAL A 518 -22.81 -28.03 12.86
CA VAL A 518 -21.76 -28.32 13.83
C VAL A 518 -20.70 -27.23 13.74
N HIS A 519 -20.47 -26.52 14.86
CA HIS A 519 -19.39 -25.55 14.98
C HIS A 519 -18.03 -26.24 15.10
N ASN A 520 -16.96 -25.51 14.78
CA ASN A 520 -15.60 -26.07 14.81
C ASN A 520 -15.23 -26.65 16.19
N ALA A 521 -15.65 -25.97 17.27
CA ALA A 521 -15.43 -26.39 18.64
C ALA A 521 -16.13 -27.72 19.01
N ASP A 522 -17.17 -28.11 18.29
CA ASP A 522 -17.99 -29.29 18.58
C ASP A 522 -17.71 -30.47 17.64
N THR A 523 -16.81 -30.31 16.67
CA THR A 523 -16.51 -31.33 15.65
C THR A 523 -16.14 -32.69 16.24
N VAL A 524 -15.29 -32.69 17.27
CA VAL A 524 -14.89 -33.90 18.01
C VAL A 524 -16.07 -34.52 18.76
N LYS A 525 -16.87 -33.71 19.48
CA LYS A 525 -18.04 -34.18 20.24
C LYS A 525 -19.14 -34.73 19.34
N CYS A 526 -19.28 -34.17 18.15
CA CYS A 526 -20.29 -34.55 17.18
C CYS A 526 -19.85 -35.68 16.24
N GLY A 527 -18.56 -36.07 16.29
CA GLY A 527 -18.01 -37.18 15.51
C GLY A 527 -17.87 -36.88 14.02
N VAL A 528 -17.56 -35.63 13.65
CA VAL A 528 -17.47 -35.17 12.26
C VAL A 528 -16.10 -34.60 11.92
N SER A 529 -15.72 -34.60 10.64
CA SER A 529 -14.37 -34.26 10.18
C SER A 529 -14.08 -32.75 10.08
N GLY A 530 -15.06 -31.89 10.34
CA GLY A 530 -14.91 -30.43 10.28
C GLY A 530 -16.23 -29.72 10.60
N TYR A 531 -16.19 -28.39 10.79
CA TYR A 531 -17.43 -27.62 10.93
C TYR A 531 -18.27 -27.74 9.67
N GLY A 532 -19.59 -27.62 9.76
CA GLY A 532 -20.44 -27.78 8.59
C GLY A 532 -21.86 -28.20 8.93
N CYS A 533 -22.59 -28.67 7.93
CA CYS A 533 -24.00 -29.00 8.07
C CYS A 533 -24.23 -30.49 7.80
N TYR A 534 -24.70 -31.20 8.82
CA TYR A 534 -24.80 -32.65 8.82
C TYR A 534 -26.22 -33.08 9.14
N LYS A 535 -26.62 -34.28 8.71
CA LYS A 535 -27.90 -34.84 9.10
C LYS A 535 -27.93 -35.06 10.63
N ALA A 536 -28.93 -34.55 11.33
CA ALA A 536 -28.99 -34.67 12.79
C ALA A 536 -28.93 -36.13 13.28
N SER A 537 -29.42 -37.09 12.48
CA SER A 537 -29.38 -38.51 12.79
C SER A 537 -28.00 -39.17 12.62
N SER A 538 -27.04 -38.53 11.94
CA SER A 538 -25.68 -39.04 11.79
C SER A 538 -24.71 -38.52 12.85
N LEU A 539 -25.14 -37.58 13.69
CA LEU A 539 -24.33 -36.99 14.75
C LEU A 539 -24.29 -37.86 15.99
N ALA A 540 -23.17 -37.84 16.72
CA ALA A 540 -23.03 -38.55 17.98
C ALA A 540 -24.04 -38.08 19.04
N ARG A 541 -24.44 -38.97 19.95
CA ARG A 541 -25.48 -38.74 20.98
C ARG A 541 -25.21 -37.58 21.96
N GLY A 542 -24.00 -37.00 21.95
CA GLY A 542 -23.59 -35.84 22.76
C GLY A 542 -23.37 -34.55 21.97
N CYS A 543 -23.75 -34.50 20.69
CA CYS A 543 -23.62 -33.29 19.89
C CYS A 543 -24.59 -32.19 20.39
N PRO A 544 -24.12 -30.98 20.70
CA PRO A 544 -24.96 -29.91 21.25
C PRO A 544 -26.10 -29.53 20.29
N LYS A 545 -27.35 -29.47 20.77
CA LYS A 545 -28.51 -29.18 19.90
C LYS A 545 -28.66 -27.70 19.54
N LYS A 546 -28.04 -26.78 20.29
CA LYS A 546 -27.99 -25.32 20.06
C LYS A 546 -26.72 -24.74 20.70
N SER A 547 -26.07 -23.76 20.05
CA SER A 547 -24.83 -23.13 20.53
C SER A 547 -25.00 -22.11 21.67
N SER A 548 -26.11 -22.16 22.42
CA SER A 548 -26.39 -21.17 23.48
C SER A 548 -26.51 -21.73 24.89
N ASP A 549 -26.36 -23.04 25.09
CA ASP A 549 -26.43 -23.64 26.43
C ASP A 549 -25.01 -24.02 26.89
N ILE A 550 -24.17 -23.01 27.13
CA ILE A 550 -23.10 -23.11 28.13
C ILE A 550 -23.75 -22.70 29.44
N ASP A 551 -24.24 -23.70 30.17
CA ASP A 551 -24.72 -23.53 31.53
C ASP A 551 -23.53 -23.08 32.40
N SER A 552 -23.65 -21.92 33.04
CA SER A 552 -22.61 -21.27 33.85
C SER A 552 -22.48 -21.91 35.24
N ALA A 553 -22.54 -23.24 35.32
CA ALA A 553 -22.59 -23.96 36.60
C ALA A 553 -21.72 -25.22 36.62
N GLU A 554 -20.42 -25.10 36.31
CA GLU A 554 -19.38 -26.01 36.85
C GLU A 554 -17.96 -25.45 36.59
N ILE A 555 -17.64 -24.33 37.24
CA ILE A 555 -16.26 -23.98 37.57
C ILE A 555 -16.26 -23.68 39.07
N LEU A 556 -16.20 -24.74 39.87
CA LEU A 556 -15.68 -24.77 41.24
C LEU A 556 -15.48 -26.25 41.63
N ALA A 557 -14.34 -26.81 41.20
CA ALA A 557 -13.63 -27.92 41.83
C ALA A 557 -12.20 -27.96 41.28
#